data_AF-H5XBB7-F1
#
_entry.id   AF-H5XBB7-F1
#
_cell.length_a   1.000
_cell.length_b   1.000
_cell.length_c   1.000
_cell.angle_alpha   90.00
_cell.angle_beta   90.00
_cell.angle_gamma   90.00
#
_symmetry.space_group_name_H-M   'P 1'
#
loop_
_entity.id
_entity.type
_entity.pdbx_description
1 polymer ?
#
loop_
_entity_poly.entity_id
_entity_poly.type
_entity_poly.pdbx_seq_one_letter_code
_entity_poly.pdbx_strand_id
1 'polypeptide(L)'
;MSSATAFASEEALTDQWTAGAGVAELFDAVSEPELRLPCRSGEADLWFAEAPADLERAKHLCGDCPVRASCLAGALARREPWGVWGGEIFERGAVVARKRPRGRPRKNPIEPVSAGQRSAA
;
A
#
# COMPACT_ATOMS: atom_id res chain seq x y z
N MET A 1 24.13 5.95 -65.12
CA MET A 1 23.58 6.93 -64.15
C MET A 1 22.07 6.89 -64.34
N SER A 2 21.20 6.37 -63.47
CA SER A 2 21.33 5.85 -62.12
C SER A 2 20.17 4.87 -61.91
N SER A 3 20.47 3.68 -61.37
CA SER A 3 19.47 2.77 -60.84
C SER A 3 19.21 3.16 -59.39
N ALA A 4 17.97 3.53 -59.07
CA ALA A 4 17.51 3.70 -57.69
C ALA A 4 16.61 2.51 -57.36
N THR A 5 17.15 1.55 -56.61
CA THR A 5 16.39 0.47 -55.98
C THR A 5 15.52 1.06 -54.88
N ALA A 6 14.20 0.93 -55.04
CA ALA A 6 13.23 1.25 -54.01
C ALA A 6 13.39 0.28 -52.83
N PHE A 7 13.85 0.79 -51.69
CA PHE A 7 13.82 0.10 -50.40
C PHE A 7 12.38 0.18 -49.86
N ALA A 8 11.46 -0.54 -50.50
CA ALA A 8 10.15 -0.81 -49.93
C ALA A 8 10.24 -2.18 -49.27
N SER A 9 10.41 -2.23 -47.94
CA SER A 9 10.05 -3.37 -47.06
C SER A 9 10.66 -3.23 -45.64
N GLU A 10 10.34 -2.17 -44.90
CA GLU A 10 10.47 -2.20 -43.41
C GLU A 10 9.23 -1.65 -42.67
N GLU A 11 8.27 -1.03 -43.37
CA GLU A 11 7.16 -0.31 -42.71
C GLU A 11 5.87 -1.13 -42.58
N ALA A 12 5.85 -2.39 -43.03
CA ALA A 12 4.62 -3.19 -43.10
C ALA A 12 4.37 -4.12 -41.90
N LEU A 13 5.28 -4.20 -40.92
CA LEU A 13 5.14 -5.15 -39.80
C LEU A 13 4.58 -4.52 -38.50
N THR A 14 4.60 -3.19 -38.38
CA THR A 14 4.21 -2.50 -37.14
C THR A 14 2.70 -2.23 -37.03
N ASP A 15 1.94 -2.34 -38.13
CA ASP A 15 0.56 -1.85 -38.20
C ASP A 15 -0.51 -2.93 -37.93
N GLN A 16 -0.10 -4.17 -37.61
CA GLN A 16 -1.04 -5.27 -37.30
C GLN A 16 -1.37 -5.38 -35.80
N TRP A 17 -0.70 -4.62 -34.92
CA TRP A 17 -0.83 -4.74 -33.46
C TRP A 17 -1.73 -3.67 -32.81
N THR A 18 -2.35 -2.80 -33.60
CA THR A 18 -3.12 -1.63 -33.11
C THR A 18 -4.62 -1.69 -33.44
N ALA A 19 -5.13 -2.81 -33.96
CA ALA A 19 -6.54 -2.95 -34.37
C ALA A 19 -7.28 -4.01 -33.55
N GLY A 20 -7.54 -3.70 -32.28
CA GLY A 20 -8.37 -4.49 -31.38
C GLY A 20 -7.99 -4.16 -29.95
N ALA A 21 -8.99 -4.01 -29.07
CA ALA A 21 -8.81 -3.58 -27.68
C ALA A 21 -7.53 -4.14 -27.09
N GLY A 22 -6.50 -3.29 -27.05
CA GLY A 22 -5.15 -3.74 -26.81
C GLY A 22 -5.07 -4.29 -25.40
N VAL A 23 -4.07 -5.14 -25.12
CA VAL A 23 -3.79 -5.56 -23.74
C VAL A 23 -3.75 -4.35 -22.78
N ALA A 24 -3.36 -3.18 -23.26
CA ALA A 24 -3.44 -1.90 -22.55
C ALA A 24 -4.86 -1.54 -22.07
N GLU A 25 -5.87 -1.55 -22.94
CA GLU A 25 -7.27 -1.26 -22.54
C GLU A 25 -7.82 -2.32 -21.57
N LEU A 26 -7.42 -3.58 -21.74
CA LEU A 26 -7.78 -4.66 -20.81
C LEU A 26 -7.11 -4.48 -19.44
N PHE A 27 -5.86 -4.05 -19.39
CA PHE A 27 -5.14 -3.75 -18.15
C PHE A 27 -5.74 -2.55 -17.42
N ASP A 28 -6.16 -1.50 -18.12
CA ASP A 28 -6.82 -0.34 -17.51
C ASP A 28 -8.18 -0.73 -16.91
N ALA A 29 -8.99 -1.51 -17.63
CA ALA A 29 -10.28 -1.98 -17.12
C ALA A 29 -10.18 -2.88 -15.88
N VAL A 30 -9.09 -3.65 -15.74
CA VAL A 30 -8.82 -4.49 -14.56
C VAL A 30 -8.14 -3.69 -13.42
N SER A 31 -7.50 -2.57 -13.74
CA SER A 31 -6.80 -1.73 -12.77
C SER A 31 -7.72 -0.76 -12.03
N GLU A 32 -8.95 -0.53 -12.53
CA GLU A 32 -10.00 0.20 -11.83
C GLU A 32 -10.24 -0.45 -10.44
N PRO A 33 -9.84 0.20 -9.34
CA PRO A 33 -10.00 -0.36 -8.03
C PRO A 33 -11.47 -0.19 -7.62
N GLU A 34 -12.30 -1.18 -7.98
CA GLU A 34 -13.69 -1.32 -7.49
C GLU A 34 -13.78 -1.21 -5.94
N LEU A 35 -12.65 -1.42 -5.25
CA LEU A 35 -12.51 -1.24 -3.81
C LEU A 35 -11.84 0.09 -3.48
N ARG A 36 -12.63 1.02 -2.92
CA ARG A 36 -12.11 2.26 -2.33
C ARG A 36 -11.27 1.95 -1.09
N LEU A 37 -9.95 1.92 -1.26
CA LEU A 37 -9.00 1.70 -0.18
C LEU A 37 -8.46 3.05 0.33
N PRO A 38 -8.68 3.43 1.60
CA PRO A 38 -8.20 4.70 2.15
C PRO A 38 -6.69 4.91 1.97
N CYS A 39 -5.91 3.82 2.00
CA CYS A 39 -4.46 3.85 1.81
C CYS A 39 -3.99 4.04 0.37
N ARG A 40 -4.89 3.89 -0.61
CA ARG A 40 -4.59 4.13 -2.03
C ARG A 40 -5.18 5.42 -2.57
N SER A 41 -6.20 5.97 -1.90
CA SER A 41 -6.91 7.18 -2.34
C SER A 41 -6.45 8.47 -1.64
N GLY A 42 -5.42 8.41 -0.80
CA GLY A 42 -4.96 9.54 0.03
C GLY A 42 -3.44 9.70 0.03
N GLU A 43 -2.93 10.45 1.01
CA GLU A 43 -1.50 10.69 1.18
C GLU A 43 -0.78 9.41 1.63
N ALA A 44 0.05 8.83 0.74
CA ALA A 44 0.78 7.59 1.03
C ALA A 44 1.72 7.73 2.25
N ASP A 45 2.36 8.90 2.40
CA ASP A 45 3.31 9.17 3.48
C ASP A 45 2.70 9.05 4.87
N LEU A 46 1.39 9.30 5.00
CA LEU A 46 0.67 9.19 6.27
C LEU A 46 0.75 7.76 6.85
N TRP A 47 0.72 6.74 6.00
CA TRP A 47 0.74 5.33 6.39
C TRP A 47 2.12 4.86 6.88
N PHE A 48 3.16 5.63 6.56
CA PHE A 48 4.55 5.38 6.93
C PHE A 48 5.10 6.51 7.81
N ALA A 49 4.23 7.34 8.38
CA ALA A 49 4.65 8.53 9.12
C ALA A 49 5.56 8.17 10.31
N GLU A 50 6.51 9.05 10.62
CA GLU A 50 7.33 8.85 11.81
C GLU A 50 6.61 9.26 13.10
N ALA A 51 5.75 10.27 13.01
CA ALA A 51 5.07 10.87 14.13
C ALA A 51 3.97 9.93 14.67
N PRO A 52 3.94 9.65 15.98
CA PRO A 52 2.92 8.79 16.56
C PRO A 52 1.49 9.25 16.27
N ALA A 53 1.23 10.57 16.29
CA ALA A 53 -0.11 11.10 16.02
C ALA A 53 -0.61 10.80 14.60
N ASP A 54 0.29 10.85 13.62
CA ASP A 54 -0.04 10.58 12.22
C ASP A 54 -0.26 9.08 11.97
N LEU A 55 0.50 8.22 12.65
CA LEU A 55 0.26 6.77 12.64
C LEU A 55 -1.09 6.40 13.28
N GLU A 56 -1.47 7.04 14.39
CA GLU A 56 -2.81 6.84 14.96
C GLU A 56 -3.91 7.31 13.99
N ARG A 57 -3.70 8.45 13.31
CA ARG A 57 -4.63 8.93 12.27
C ARG A 57 -4.75 7.90 11.13
N ALA A 58 -3.65 7.39 10.59
CA ALA A 58 -3.65 6.35 9.58
C ALA A 58 -4.39 5.09 10.05
N LYS A 59 -4.12 4.66 11.29
CA LYS A 59 -4.80 3.52 11.93
C LYS A 59 -6.31 3.71 11.97
N HIS A 60 -6.78 4.90 12.36
CA HIS A 60 -8.20 5.24 12.34
C HIS A 60 -8.80 5.22 10.93
N LEU A 61 -8.11 5.79 9.93
CA LEU A 61 -8.57 5.76 8.53
C LEU A 61 -8.67 4.34 7.97
N CYS A 62 -7.89 3.39 8.51
CA CYS A 62 -7.95 1.99 8.13
C CYS A 62 -9.20 1.25 8.65
N GLY A 63 -9.96 1.83 9.59
CA GLY A 63 -11.03 1.17 10.32
C GLY A 63 -12.09 0.52 9.42
N ASP A 64 -12.53 1.26 8.41
CA ASP A 64 -13.60 0.87 7.46
C ASP A 64 -13.08 0.18 6.20
N CYS A 65 -11.79 -0.19 6.17
CA CYS A 65 -11.19 -0.82 5.00
C CYS A 65 -11.71 -2.25 4.81
N PRO A 66 -12.24 -2.61 3.62
CA PRO A 66 -12.85 -3.93 3.39
C PRO A 66 -11.85 -5.10 3.45
N VAL A 67 -10.56 -4.82 3.22
CA VAL A 67 -9.47 -5.82 3.18
C VAL A 67 -8.61 -5.80 4.44
N ARG A 68 -9.10 -5.24 5.55
CA ARG A 68 -8.30 -5.03 6.76
C ARG A 68 -7.66 -6.32 7.29
N ALA A 69 -8.42 -7.40 7.34
CA ALA A 69 -7.94 -8.70 7.83
C ALA A 69 -6.87 -9.33 6.92
N SER A 70 -7.09 -9.36 5.60
CA SER A 70 -6.12 -9.91 4.65
C SER A 70 -4.86 -9.05 4.56
N CYS A 71 -5.00 -7.73 4.65
CA CYS A 71 -3.89 -6.78 4.73
C CYS A 71 -3.02 -7.03 5.97
N LEU A 72 -3.64 -7.19 7.15
CA LEU A 72 -2.93 -7.51 8.39
C LEU A 72 -2.19 -8.85 8.30
N ALA A 73 -2.85 -9.89 7.79
CA ALA A 73 -2.25 -11.21 7.61
C ALA A 73 -1.02 -11.15 6.68
N GLY A 74 -1.12 -10.40 5.58
CA GLY A 74 0.00 -10.18 4.67
C GLY A 74 1.17 -9.42 5.31
N ALA A 75 0.89 -8.38 6.10
CA ALA A 75 1.93 -7.62 6.80
C ALA A 75 2.64 -8.45 7.86
N LEU A 76 1.90 -9.28 8.61
CA LEU A 76 2.48 -10.24 9.56
C LEU A 76 3.38 -11.27 8.86
N ALA A 77 2.92 -11.85 7.76
CA ALA A 77 3.69 -12.83 6.99
C ALA A 77 5.02 -12.25 6.48
N ARG A 78 5.02 -11.00 6.03
CA ARG A 78 6.22 -10.28 5.58
C ARG A 78 7.08 -9.73 6.71
N ARG A 79 6.57 -9.75 7.96
CA ARG A 79 7.17 -9.05 9.12
C ARG A 79 7.49 -7.61 8.78
N GLU A 80 6.48 -6.92 8.25
CA GLU A 80 6.62 -5.57 7.75
C GLU A 80 7.28 -4.66 8.79
N PRO A 81 8.43 -4.03 8.45
CA PRO A 81 9.28 -3.43 9.48
C PRO A 81 8.65 -2.21 10.17
N TRP A 82 7.75 -1.48 9.51
CA TRP A 82 7.15 -0.24 10.01
C TRP A 82 5.88 0.16 9.23
N GLY A 83 5.12 1.10 9.79
CA GLY A 83 3.94 1.70 9.17
C GLY A 83 2.61 1.15 9.69
N VAL A 84 1.50 1.57 9.07
CA VAL A 84 0.15 1.10 9.41
C VAL A 84 -0.35 0.09 8.39
N TRP A 85 -0.69 -1.10 8.87
CA TRP A 85 -1.15 -2.21 8.05
C TRP A 85 -2.34 -2.89 8.70
N GLY A 86 -3.43 -3.05 7.93
CA GLY A 86 -4.63 -3.73 8.42
C GLY A 86 -5.18 -3.16 9.74
N GLY A 87 -5.07 -1.86 9.96
CA GLY A 87 -5.53 -1.18 11.18
C GLY A 87 -4.60 -1.35 12.38
N GLU A 88 -3.37 -1.80 12.17
CA GLU A 88 -2.37 -1.94 13.23
C GLU A 88 -1.07 -1.21 12.91
N ILE A 89 -0.40 -0.72 13.94
CA ILE A 89 0.90 -0.05 13.80
C ILE A 89 2.00 -1.09 13.95
N PHE A 90 2.91 -1.10 12.99
CA PHE A 90 4.10 -1.94 13.02
C PHE A 90 5.33 -1.13 13.43
N GLU A 91 6.14 -1.72 14.31
CA GLU A 91 7.45 -1.22 14.67
C GLU A 91 8.40 -2.40 14.84
N ARG A 92 9.49 -2.42 14.07
CA ARG A 92 10.50 -3.50 14.05
C ARG A 92 9.89 -4.88 13.75
N GLY A 93 8.90 -4.93 12.86
CA GLY A 93 8.24 -6.19 12.46
C GLY A 93 7.22 -6.73 13.46
N ALA A 94 6.91 -5.99 14.53
CA ALA A 94 5.92 -6.36 15.53
C ALA A 94 4.77 -5.34 15.57
N VAL A 95 3.56 -5.83 15.86
CA VAL A 95 2.40 -4.97 16.11
C VAL A 95 2.56 -4.29 17.47
N VAL A 96 2.45 -2.97 17.48
CA VAL A 96 2.46 -2.16 18.70
C VAL A 96 1.14 -1.41 18.84
N ALA A 97 0.69 -1.23 20.08
CA ALA A 97 -0.54 -0.48 20.34
C ALA A 97 -0.41 0.98 19.91
N ARG A 98 0.76 1.61 20.19
CA ARG A 98 1.14 2.96 19.78
C ARG A 98 2.66 3.07 19.64
N LYS A 99 3.15 3.87 18.69
CA LYS A 99 4.58 4.17 18.55
C LYS A 99 5.06 5.12 19.65
N ARG A 100 6.20 4.82 20.28
CA ARG A 100 6.80 5.70 21.28
C ARG A 100 7.44 6.92 20.61
N PRO A 101 7.21 8.16 21.10
CA PRO A 101 7.91 9.33 20.58
C PRO A 101 9.43 9.16 20.66
N ARG A 102 10.14 9.64 19.64
CA ARG A 102 11.61 9.71 19.67
C ARG A 102 12.05 10.61 20.81
N GLY A 103 13.22 10.32 21.39
CA GLY A 103 13.82 11.10 22.47
C GLY A 103 14.07 10.31 23.75
N ARG A 104 14.67 11.00 24.73
CA ARG A 104 15.09 10.40 26.00
C ARG A 104 13.91 9.72 26.70
N PRO A 105 14.10 8.52 27.24
CA PRO A 105 13.13 7.89 28.15
C PRO A 105 12.65 8.85 29.23
N ARG A 106 11.35 8.81 29.52
CA ARG A 106 10.81 9.59 30.66
C ARG A 106 11.48 9.06 31.93
N LYS A 107 11.87 9.96 32.82
CA LYS A 107 12.52 9.59 34.10
C LYS A 107 11.63 8.68 34.95
N ASN A 108 10.31 8.87 34.84
CA ASN A 108 9.29 8.05 35.49
C ASN A 108 8.49 7.31 34.40
N PRO A 109 8.57 5.97 34.31
CA PRO A 109 7.75 5.18 33.42
C PRO A 109 6.27 5.33 33.79
N ILE A 110 5.40 5.37 32.77
CA ILE A 110 3.96 5.17 32.99
C ILE A 110 3.74 3.68 32.72
N GLU A 111 3.27 2.95 33.73
CA GLU A 111 2.87 1.55 33.59
C GLU A 111 1.82 1.44 32.46
N PRO A 112 2.04 0.59 31.43
CA PRO A 112 1.08 0.46 30.35
C PRO A 112 -0.24 -0.09 30.90
N VAL A 113 -1.35 0.60 30.62
CA VAL A 113 -2.69 0.05 30.87
C VAL A 113 -2.84 -1.16 29.96
N SER A 114 -2.81 -2.36 30.54
CA SER A 114 -3.01 -3.61 29.81
C SER A 114 -4.34 -3.53 29.06
N ALA A 115 -4.27 -3.49 27.74
CA ALA A 115 -5.44 -3.54 26.88
C ALA A 115 -6.16 -4.86 27.14
N GLY A 116 -7.31 -4.78 27.82
CA GLY A 116 -8.12 -5.93 28.17
C GLY A 116 -8.40 -6.78 26.93
N GLN A 117 -7.99 -8.05 27.02
CA GLN A 117 -8.30 -9.09 26.05
C GLN A 117 -9.83 -9.14 25.90
N ARG A 118 -10.36 -8.69 24.76
CA ARG A 118 -11.73 -9.01 24.38
C ARG A 118 -11.75 -10.48 23.96
N SER A 119 -12.17 -11.34 24.88
CA SER A 119 -12.55 -12.71 24.55
C SER A 119 -13.67 -12.65 23.50
N ALA A 120 -13.48 -13.34 22.39
CA ALA A 120 -14.54 -13.62 21.44
C ALA A 120 -15.60 -14.50 22.14
N ALA A 121 -16.86 -14.07 22.07
CA ALA A 121 -18.04 -14.88 22.35
C ALA A 121 -18.80 -15.07 21.04
#